data_AF-A0A319BYE3-F1
#
_entry.id   AF-A0A319BYE3-F1
#
_cell.length_a   1.000
_cell.length_b   1.000
_cell.length_c   1.000
_cell.angle_alpha   90.00
_cell.angle_beta   90.00
_cell.angle_gamma   90.00
#
_symmetry.space_group_name_H-M   'P 1'
#
loop_
_entity.id
_entity.type
_entity.pdbx_description
1 polymer ?
#
loop_
_entity_poly.entity_id
_entity_poly.type
_entity_poly.pdbx_seq_one_letter_code
_entity_poly.pdbx_strand_id
1 'polypeptide(L)'
;MLQEVQFHPLQPIGENIYFCQFPELTSSGPALITLCTRLGDATPPRIQKYISGYQNLYPTSAILLITTRILEIGLLPFSVLHARLAPARDVLRWFNSSGDHNDSYSILLHIFSHGGCNTAIQLALSLQIEDTRGHPPLELGRYLGGIIFDCCPGDTSFGRAYQAAAHSLPPRSVLAQAVGRVLLYPVIGVITGLQQTEWMSSIRGLRRQLNDPAVLKKTAPRLYLYATADQMVR
;
A
#
# COMPACT_ATOMS: atom_id res chain seq x y z
N MET A 1 0.28 -7.50 25.53
CA MET A 1 -0.96 -6.72 25.31
C MET A 1 -0.68 -5.78 24.15
N LEU A 2 -1.10 -6.13 22.93
CA LEU A 2 -0.95 -5.25 21.76
C LEU A 2 -2.12 -4.26 21.82
N GLN A 3 -1.80 -2.98 21.94
CA GLN A 3 -2.80 -1.90 21.94
C GLN A 3 -3.49 -1.91 20.57
N GLU A 4 -4.82 -2.09 20.55
CA GLU A 4 -5.58 -2.05 19.30
C GLU A 4 -5.46 -0.65 18.68
N VAL A 5 -4.94 -0.60 17.46
CA VAL A 5 -4.81 0.64 16.72
C VAL A 5 -6.18 1.06 16.22
N GLN A 6 -6.67 2.21 16.69
CA GLN A 6 -7.94 2.80 16.28
C GLN A 6 -7.70 4.01 15.37
N PHE A 7 -8.46 4.08 14.27
CA PHE A 7 -8.50 5.20 13.35
C PHE A 7 -9.91 5.75 13.32
N HIS A 8 -10.14 6.96 13.80
CA HIS A 8 -11.50 7.52 13.77
C HIS A 8 -11.73 8.25 12.45
N PRO A 9 -12.88 8.08 11.77
CA PRO A 9 -14.06 7.28 12.13
C PRO A 9 -14.05 5.83 11.60
N LEU A 10 -12.94 5.35 11.05
CA LEU A 10 -12.85 4.05 10.38
C LEU A 10 -13.06 2.88 11.36
N GLN A 11 -13.85 1.91 10.92
CA GLN A 11 -14.08 0.66 11.65
C GLN A 11 -13.24 -0.47 11.05
N PRO A 12 -12.69 -1.38 11.86
CA PRO A 12 -11.97 -2.54 11.34
C PRO A 12 -12.94 -3.49 10.62
N ILE A 13 -12.59 -3.88 9.40
CA ILE A 13 -13.33 -4.88 8.59
C ILE A 13 -12.50 -6.14 8.32
N GLY A 14 -11.25 -6.14 8.76
CA GLY A 14 -10.31 -7.25 8.65
C GLY A 14 -9.01 -6.93 9.38
N GLU A 15 -8.09 -7.88 9.40
CA GLU A 15 -6.78 -7.66 10.02
C GLU A 15 -6.03 -6.54 9.28
N ASN A 16 -5.80 -5.42 9.98
CA ASN A 16 -5.13 -4.23 9.43
C ASN A 16 -5.88 -3.56 8.25
N ILE A 17 -7.19 -3.85 8.08
CA ILE A 17 -8.06 -3.24 7.07
C ILE A 17 -9.20 -2.52 7.77
N TYR A 18 -9.38 -1.24 7.44
CA TYR A 18 -10.38 -0.37 8.06
C TYR A 18 -11.19 0.35 7.00
N PHE A 19 -12.45 0.62 7.29
CA PHE A 19 -13.37 1.24 6.35
C PHE A 19 -14.33 2.19 7.06
N CYS A 20 -14.66 3.30 6.41
CA CYS A 20 -15.81 4.13 6.76
C CYS A 20 -16.55 4.56 5.49
N GLN A 21 -17.87 4.69 5.62
CA GLN A 21 -18.75 5.20 4.60
C GLN A 21 -19.65 6.28 5.20
N PHE A 22 -19.99 7.28 4.40
CA PHE A 22 -20.91 8.36 4.77
C PHE A 22 -22.26 8.17 4.04
N PRO A 23 -23.38 8.63 4.62
CA PRO A 23 -24.72 8.32 4.13
C PRO A 23 -25.05 8.89 2.74
N GLU A 24 -24.40 9.98 2.34
CA GLU A 24 -24.67 10.68 1.08
C GLU A 24 -23.40 10.74 0.22
N LEU A 25 -23.36 9.96 -0.88
CA LEU A 25 -22.33 10.10 -1.91
C LEU A 25 -22.73 11.26 -2.83
N THR A 26 -22.15 12.45 -2.62
CA THR A 26 -22.37 13.60 -3.52
C THR A 26 -21.27 13.70 -4.58
N SER A 27 -21.62 14.26 -5.75
CA SER A 27 -20.83 14.23 -7.00
C SER A 27 -19.52 15.04 -6.99
N SER A 28 -19.16 15.74 -5.90
CA SER A 28 -18.00 16.64 -5.88
C SER A 28 -16.69 16.00 -5.37
N GLY A 29 -16.34 14.81 -5.86
CA GLY A 29 -15.09 14.13 -5.46
C GLY A 29 -15.05 12.64 -5.81
N PRO A 30 -13.97 11.93 -5.42
CA PRO A 30 -13.93 10.47 -5.54
C PRO A 30 -15.00 9.83 -4.65
N ALA A 31 -15.71 8.81 -5.10
CA ALA A 31 -16.62 8.05 -4.25
C ALA A 31 -15.86 7.27 -3.16
N LEU A 32 -14.65 6.81 -3.48
CA LEU A 32 -13.81 6.04 -2.56
C LEU A 32 -12.35 6.51 -2.61
N ILE A 33 -11.76 6.68 -1.42
CA ILE A 33 -10.33 6.96 -1.25
C ILE A 33 -9.70 5.72 -0.61
N THR A 34 -8.76 5.08 -1.31
CA THR A 34 -8.06 3.89 -0.82
C THR A 34 -6.63 4.26 -0.41
N LEU A 35 -6.30 4.05 0.85
CA LEU A 35 -4.99 4.34 1.43
C LEU A 35 -4.23 3.03 1.66
N CYS A 36 -3.13 2.80 0.93
CA CYS A 36 -2.26 1.64 1.10
C CYS A 36 -1.00 2.05 1.85
N THR A 37 -0.92 1.69 3.14
CA THR A 37 0.17 2.12 4.03
C THR A 37 0.95 0.93 4.63
N ARG A 38 2.14 1.22 5.16
CA ARG A 38 2.96 0.25 5.90
C ARG A 38 3.01 0.61 7.40
N LEU A 39 2.55 -0.31 8.24
CA LEU A 39 2.80 -0.35 9.68
C LEU A 39 4.31 -0.54 9.92
N GLY A 40 4.96 0.51 10.41
CA GLY A 40 6.39 0.56 10.69
C GLY A 40 6.99 1.94 10.46
N ASP A 41 6.70 2.56 9.31
CA ASP A 41 7.11 3.95 9.01
C ASP A 41 6.00 4.95 9.34
N ALA A 42 4.75 4.53 9.16
CA ALA A 42 3.57 5.31 9.45
C ALA A 42 3.05 4.94 10.85
N THR A 43 3.23 5.85 11.81
CA THR A 43 2.58 5.71 13.13
C THR A 43 1.09 6.00 12.99
N PRO A 44 0.22 5.40 13.82
CA PRO A 44 -1.22 5.65 13.72
C PRO A 44 -1.61 7.14 13.71
N PRO A 45 -0.99 8.02 14.52
CA PRO A 45 -1.27 9.46 14.46
C PRO A 45 -0.93 10.12 13.11
N ARG A 46 0.08 9.62 12.39
CA ARG A 46 0.42 10.14 11.05
C ARG A 46 -0.65 9.75 10.04
N ILE A 47 -1.08 8.49 10.05
CA ILE A 47 -2.15 8.01 9.16
C ILE A 47 -3.45 8.77 9.45
N GLN A 48 -3.76 9.02 10.72
CA GLN A 48 -4.93 9.81 11.13
C GLN A 48 -4.94 11.23 10.53
N LYS A 49 -3.78 11.86 10.32
CA LYS A 49 -3.71 13.17 9.64
C LYS A 49 -4.16 13.09 8.19
N TYR A 50 -3.77 12.04 7.46
CA TYR A 50 -4.22 11.84 6.08
C TYR A 50 -5.72 11.53 6.02
N ILE A 51 -6.22 10.70 6.94
CA ILE A 51 -7.66 10.43 7.06
C ILE A 51 -8.41 11.74 7.27
N SER A 52 -8.05 12.51 8.29
CA SER A 52 -8.71 13.78 8.62
C SER A 52 -8.61 14.80 7.48
N GLY A 53 -7.46 14.85 6.80
CA GLY A 53 -7.26 15.69 5.63
C GLY A 53 -8.20 15.34 4.48
N TYR A 54 -8.35 14.05 4.17
CA TYR A 54 -9.30 13.60 3.15
C TYR A 54 -10.75 13.83 3.54
N GLN A 55 -11.11 13.64 4.81
CA GLN A 55 -12.45 13.96 5.29
C GLN A 55 -12.77 15.45 5.16
N ASN A 56 -11.79 16.33 5.36
CA ASN A 56 -11.98 17.77 5.18
C ASN A 56 -12.10 18.16 3.70
N LEU A 57 -11.32 17.51 2.81
CA LEU A 57 -11.33 17.78 1.38
C LEU A 57 -12.55 17.19 0.67
N TYR A 58 -12.93 15.97 1.06
CA TYR A 58 -14.04 15.23 0.49
C TYR A 58 -14.90 14.61 1.59
N PRO A 59 -15.80 15.41 2.21
CA PRO A 59 -16.60 14.97 3.35
C PRO A 59 -17.53 13.79 3.08
N THR A 60 -17.88 13.56 1.81
CA THR A 60 -18.79 12.50 1.36
C THR A 60 -18.06 11.26 0.83
N SER A 61 -16.74 11.30 0.65
CA SER A 61 -15.97 10.16 0.16
C SER A 61 -15.86 9.08 1.23
N ALA A 62 -16.09 7.83 0.86
CA ALA A 62 -15.71 6.71 1.70
C ALA A 62 -14.19 6.58 1.75
N ILE A 63 -13.67 5.99 2.83
CA ILE A 63 -12.24 5.77 3.01
C ILE A 63 -11.99 4.31 3.34
N LEU A 64 -11.18 3.65 2.52
CA LEU A 64 -10.65 2.31 2.74
C LEU A 64 -9.17 2.42 3.10
N LEU A 65 -8.81 2.04 4.31
CA LEU A 65 -7.43 2.01 4.77
C LEU A 65 -6.94 0.56 4.83
N ILE A 66 -5.85 0.28 4.13
CA ILE A 66 -5.14 -0.99 4.18
C ILE A 66 -3.77 -0.71 4.75
N THR A 67 -3.50 -1.25 5.93
CA THR A 67 -2.20 -1.14 6.58
C THR A 67 -1.49 -2.51 6.50
N THR A 68 -0.19 -2.52 6.22
CA THR A 68 0.58 -3.78 6.11
C THR A 68 1.74 -3.80 7.07
N ARG A 69 1.99 -4.93 7.74
CA ARG A 69 3.12 -5.06 8.67
C ARG A 69 4.41 -5.34 7.89
N ILE A 70 5.55 -4.92 8.45
CA ILE A 70 6.89 -5.17 7.87
C ILE A 70 7.11 -6.64 7.48
N LEU A 71 6.69 -7.57 8.35
CA LEU A 71 6.88 -9.00 8.11
C LEU A 71 6.04 -9.53 6.94
N GLU A 72 4.94 -8.87 6.59
CA GLU A 72 4.03 -9.30 5.54
C GLU A 72 4.56 -9.00 4.14
N ILE A 73 5.47 -8.04 4.01
CA ILE A 73 6.05 -7.61 2.73
C ILE A 73 7.13 -8.60 2.26
N GLY A 74 7.74 -9.36 3.18
CA GLY A 74 8.87 -10.24 2.86
C GLY A 74 8.74 -11.72 3.22
N LEU A 75 7.77 -12.10 4.06
CA LEU A 75 7.71 -13.49 4.58
C LEU A 75 6.39 -14.21 4.29
N LEU A 76 5.35 -13.50 3.83
CA LEU A 76 4.07 -14.13 3.54
C LEU A 76 3.95 -14.51 2.05
N PRO A 77 3.51 -15.73 1.73
CA PRO A 77 3.12 -16.09 0.36
C PRO A 77 2.01 -15.18 -0.17
N PHE A 78 2.01 -14.90 -1.47
CA PHE A 78 0.97 -14.06 -2.10
C PHE A 78 -0.44 -14.60 -1.90
N SER A 79 -0.64 -15.92 -1.83
CA SER A 79 -1.95 -16.53 -1.53
C SER A 79 -2.51 -16.10 -0.17
N VAL A 80 -1.65 -16.00 0.84
CA VAL A 80 -2.03 -15.55 2.19
C VAL A 80 -2.34 -14.06 2.17
N LEU A 81 -1.54 -13.26 1.46
CA LEU A 81 -1.81 -11.83 1.27
C LEU A 81 -3.15 -11.62 0.55
N HIS A 82 -3.42 -12.37 -0.52
CA HIS A 82 -4.69 -12.29 -1.24
C HIS A 82 -5.86 -12.69 -0.36
N ALA A 83 -5.75 -13.75 0.43
CA ALA A 83 -6.81 -14.13 1.38
C ALA A 83 -7.10 -13.00 2.39
N ARG A 84 -6.06 -12.36 2.93
CA ARG A 84 -6.20 -11.22 3.86
C ARG A 84 -6.85 -9.99 3.22
N LEU A 85 -6.61 -9.76 1.94
CA LEU A 85 -7.19 -8.63 1.20
C LEU A 85 -8.66 -8.84 0.80
N ALA A 86 -9.30 -9.97 1.18
CA ALA A 86 -10.69 -10.24 0.82
C ALA A 86 -11.66 -9.13 1.25
N PRO A 87 -11.63 -8.58 2.49
CA PRO A 87 -12.54 -7.50 2.88
C PRO A 87 -12.35 -6.23 2.04
N ALA A 88 -11.11 -5.90 1.67
CA ALA A 88 -10.83 -4.76 0.80
C ALA A 88 -11.35 -4.97 -0.63
N ARG A 89 -11.25 -6.20 -1.16
CA ARG A 89 -11.85 -6.54 -2.46
C ARG A 89 -13.37 -6.39 -2.44
N ASP A 90 -14.01 -6.79 -1.36
CA ASP A 90 -15.47 -6.71 -1.23
C ASP A 90 -15.96 -5.27 -1.28
N VAL A 91 -15.27 -4.36 -0.58
CA VAL A 91 -15.53 -2.92 -0.66
C VAL A 91 -15.37 -2.41 -2.10
N LEU A 92 -14.26 -2.75 -2.77
CA LEU A 92 -14.01 -2.29 -4.15
C LEU A 92 -15.05 -2.82 -5.15
N ARG A 93 -15.47 -4.08 -4.99
CA ARG A 93 -16.54 -4.68 -5.80
C ARG A 93 -17.88 -4.00 -5.55
N TRP A 94 -18.21 -3.69 -4.29
CA TRP A 94 -19.44 -3.00 -3.93
C TRP A 94 -19.54 -1.61 -4.57
N PHE A 95 -18.45 -0.82 -4.54
CA PHE A 95 -18.40 0.49 -5.20
C PHE A 95 -18.50 0.40 -6.72
N ASN A 96 -17.99 -0.68 -7.33
CA ASN A 96 -18.16 -0.92 -8.76
C ASN A 96 -19.62 -1.29 -9.11
N SER A 97 -20.25 -2.19 -8.36
CA SER A 97 -21.62 -2.63 -8.63
C SER A 97 -22.68 -1.58 -8.34
N SER A 98 -22.40 -0.62 -7.48
CA SER A 98 -23.33 0.45 -7.09
C SER A 98 -23.21 1.73 -7.94
N GLY A 99 -22.19 1.81 -8.81
CA GLY A 99 -21.98 2.95 -9.69
C GLY A 99 -22.85 2.86 -10.94
N ASP A 100 -23.60 3.93 -11.25
CA ASP A 100 -24.25 4.07 -12.55
C ASP A 100 -23.16 4.10 -13.64
N HIS A 101 -23.34 3.34 -14.72
CA HIS A 101 -22.29 2.95 -15.66
C HIS A 101 -21.59 4.11 -16.40
N ASN A 102 -21.99 5.36 -16.16
CA ASN A 102 -21.54 6.54 -16.90
C ASN A 102 -20.35 7.28 -16.27
N ASP A 103 -20.11 7.18 -14.95
CA ASP A 103 -18.99 7.85 -14.26
C ASP A 103 -17.98 6.85 -13.69
N SER A 104 -17.20 6.27 -14.60
CA SER A 104 -16.26 5.17 -14.34
C SER A 104 -15.00 5.56 -13.53
N TYR A 105 -14.90 6.75 -12.93
CA TYR A 105 -13.67 7.26 -12.30
C TYR A 105 -13.88 7.72 -10.86
N SER A 106 -14.26 6.78 -9.99
CA SER A 106 -14.71 7.10 -8.63
C SER A 106 -13.70 6.77 -7.53
N ILE A 107 -12.55 6.16 -7.86
CA ILE A 107 -11.57 5.71 -6.85
C ILE A 107 -10.27 6.52 -6.92
N LEU A 108 -9.87 7.13 -5.80
CA LEU A 108 -8.56 7.71 -5.60
C LEU A 108 -7.68 6.72 -4.83
N LEU A 109 -6.56 6.30 -5.42
CA LEU A 109 -5.62 5.38 -4.78
C LEU A 109 -4.38 6.13 -4.27
N HIS A 110 -4.17 6.16 -2.97
CA HIS A 110 -2.99 6.78 -2.34
C HIS A 110 -2.07 5.70 -1.76
N ILE A 111 -0.88 5.61 -2.32
CA ILE A 111 0.12 4.58 -2.05
C ILE A 111 1.28 5.20 -1.27
N PHE A 112 1.55 4.67 -0.09
CA PHE A 112 2.63 5.16 0.78
C PHE A 112 3.78 4.15 0.83
N SER A 113 5.01 4.63 0.58
CA SER A 113 6.24 3.83 0.66
C SER A 113 6.22 2.59 -0.26
N HIS A 114 7.31 1.81 -0.21
CA HIS A 114 7.39 0.53 -0.92
C HIS A 114 6.38 -0.51 -0.46
N GLY A 115 6.04 -0.52 0.85
CA GLY A 115 5.06 -1.47 1.38
C GLY A 115 3.68 -1.26 0.77
N GLY A 116 3.24 0.01 0.71
CA GLY A 116 1.98 0.36 0.05
C GLY A 116 1.97 0.00 -1.43
N CYS A 117 3.09 0.13 -2.15
CA CYS A 117 3.17 -0.31 -3.55
C CYS A 117 2.85 -1.79 -3.69
N ASN A 118 3.48 -2.63 -2.85
CA ASN A 118 3.22 -4.07 -2.88
C ASN A 118 1.75 -4.37 -2.56
N THR A 119 1.20 -3.76 -1.51
CA THR A 119 -0.21 -3.92 -1.14
C THR A 119 -1.15 -3.55 -2.28
N ALA A 120 -0.94 -2.40 -2.91
CA ALA A 120 -1.77 -1.92 -4.02
C ALA A 120 -1.70 -2.86 -5.22
N ILE A 121 -0.50 -3.35 -5.56
CA ILE A 121 -0.32 -4.32 -6.65
C ILE A 121 -1.01 -5.64 -6.31
N GLN A 122 -0.77 -6.21 -5.13
CA GLN A 122 -1.37 -7.48 -4.73
C GLN A 122 -2.88 -7.38 -4.64
N LEU A 123 -3.42 -6.24 -4.20
CA LEU A 123 -4.85 -5.96 -4.23
C LEU A 123 -5.40 -5.99 -5.66
N ALA A 124 -4.78 -5.25 -6.59
CA ALA A 124 -5.18 -5.21 -7.99
C ALA A 124 -5.10 -6.58 -8.67
N LEU A 125 -4.01 -7.32 -8.47
CA LEU A 125 -3.83 -8.68 -8.99
C LEU A 125 -4.87 -9.64 -8.40
N SER A 126 -5.14 -9.56 -7.09
CA SER A 126 -6.12 -10.44 -6.43
C SER A 126 -7.56 -10.19 -6.90
N LEU A 127 -7.87 -9.01 -7.45
CA LEU A 127 -9.17 -8.72 -8.05
C LEU A 127 -9.36 -9.34 -9.43
N GLN A 128 -8.25 -9.66 -10.13
CA GLN A 128 -8.28 -10.27 -11.47
C GLN A 128 -8.44 -11.78 -11.43
N ILE A 129 -8.40 -12.38 -10.24
CA ILE A 129 -8.63 -13.80 -10.02
C ILE A 129 -10.09 -13.97 -9.62
N GLU A 130 -10.75 -14.98 -10.19
CA GLU A 130 -12.08 -15.40 -9.74
C GLU A 130 -11.98 -15.81 -8.27
N ASP A 131 -12.81 -15.20 -7.42
CA ASP A 131 -12.77 -15.53 -6.00
C ASP A 131 -13.55 -16.82 -5.71
N THR A 132 -13.36 -17.39 -4.53
CA THR A 132 -14.04 -18.64 -4.13
C THR A 132 -15.56 -18.50 -4.01
N ARG A 133 -16.11 -17.29 -4.17
CA ARG A 133 -17.55 -16.99 -4.19
C ARG A 133 -18.07 -16.80 -5.62
N GLY A 134 -17.23 -17.01 -6.64
CA GLY A 134 -17.61 -16.91 -8.05
C GLY A 134 -17.72 -15.48 -8.57
N HIS A 135 -17.12 -14.49 -7.88
CA HIS A 135 -17.11 -13.13 -8.41
C HIS A 135 -16.18 -13.04 -9.63
N PRO A 136 -16.63 -12.44 -10.75
CA PRO A 136 -15.80 -12.35 -11.95
C PRO A 136 -14.56 -11.47 -11.73
N PRO A 137 -13.50 -11.65 -12.52
CA PRO A 137 -12.34 -10.76 -12.52
C PRO A 137 -12.72 -9.28 -12.63
N LEU A 138 -12.07 -8.43 -11.84
CA LEU A 138 -12.26 -6.99 -11.83
C LEU A 138 -10.93 -6.28 -12.08
N GLU A 139 -10.89 -5.45 -13.12
CA GLU A 139 -9.73 -4.61 -13.41
C GLU A 139 -9.83 -3.30 -12.62
N LEU A 140 -9.17 -3.24 -11.46
CA LEU A 140 -9.15 -2.04 -10.60
C LEU A 140 -8.81 -0.76 -11.38
N GLY A 141 -7.86 -0.85 -12.33
CA GLY A 141 -7.42 0.27 -13.14
C GLY A 141 -8.52 0.96 -13.96
N ARG A 142 -9.66 0.30 -14.22
CA ARG A 142 -10.81 0.92 -14.92
C ARG A 142 -11.56 1.94 -14.06
N TYR A 143 -11.44 1.84 -12.75
CA TYR A 143 -12.19 2.64 -11.76
C TYR A 143 -11.36 3.73 -11.09
N LEU A 144 -10.06 3.77 -11.37
CA LEU A 144 -9.14 4.74 -10.79
C LEU A 144 -9.28 6.10 -11.47
N GLY A 145 -9.82 7.08 -10.72
CA GLY A 145 -9.82 8.49 -11.12
C GLY A 145 -8.47 9.19 -10.88
N GLY A 146 -7.60 8.60 -10.06
CA GLY A 146 -6.25 9.09 -9.85
C GLY A 146 -5.43 8.19 -8.92
N ILE A 147 -4.11 8.31 -9.02
CA ILE A 147 -3.15 7.58 -8.20
C ILE A 147 -2.14 8.56 -7.62
N ILE A 148 -1.96 8.54 -6.31
CA ILE A 148 -0.97 9.32 -5.58
C ILE A 148 0.09 8.35 -5.05
N PHE A 149 1.35 8.60 -5.39
CA PHE A 149 2.50 7.91 -4.85
C PHE A 149 3.21 8.83 -3.86
N ASP A 150 3.17 8.51 -2.57
CA ASP A 150 3.84 9.27 -1.51
C ASP A 150 5.08 8.52 -1.04
N CYS A 151 6.22 9.15 -1.31
CA CYS A 151 7.57 8.64 -1.07
C CYS A 151 7.78 7.24 -1.68
N CYS A 152 7.28 7.01 -2.90
CA CYS A 152 7.44 5.75 -3.62
C CYS A 152 7.23 5.90 -5.14
N PRO A 153 7.61 4.90 -5.96
CA PRO A 153 8.55 3.82 -5.65
C PRO A 153 10.02 4.31 -5.65
N GLY A 154 10.68 4.26 -4.50
CA GLY A 154 12.10 4.60 -4.35
C GLY A 154 13.10 3.62 -4.99
N ASP A 155 14.39 3.91 -4.84
CA ASP A 155 15.50 3.05 -5.26
C ASP A 155 16.09 2.31 -4.04
N THR A 156 16.03 0.98 -4.07
CA THR A 156 16.67 0.11 -3.07
C THR A 156 17.74 -0.77 -3.71
N SER A 157 18.62 -0.18 -4.49
CA SER A 157 19.92 -0.81 -4.73
C SER A 157 20.47 -1.34 -3.39
N PHE A 158 21.12 -2.51 -3.43
CA PHE A 158 21.60 -3.21 -2.23
C PHE A 158 22.30 -2.26 -1.23
N GLY A 159 23.12 -1.34 -1.77
CA GLY A 159 23.77 -0.30 -0.98
C GLY A 159 22.81 0.63 -0.22
N ARG A 160 21.71 1.07 -0.83
CA ARG A 160 20.72 1.94 -0.16
C ARG A 160 19.92 1.19 0.91
N ALA A 161 19.54 -0.06 0.64
CA ALA A 161 18.89 -0.92 1.64
C ALA A 161 19.82 -1.18 2.83
N TYR A 162 21.10 -1.44 2.57
CA TYR A 162 22.13 -1.60 3.58
C TYR A 162 22.35 -0.33 4.40
N GLN A 163 22.45 0.84 3.77
CA GLN A 163 22.63 2.11 4.47
C GLN A 163 21.41 2.45 5.33
N ALA A 164 20.19 2.29 4.82
CA ALA A 164 18.97 2.54 5.59
C ALA A 164 18.86 1.63 6.83
N ALA A 165 19.19 0.34 6.68
CA ALA A 165 19.23 -0.59 7.81
C ALA A 165 20.36 -0.25 8.81
N ALA A 166 21.54 0.14 8.30
CA ALA A 166 22.66 0.56 9.13
C ALA A 166 22.36 1.85 9.92
N HIS A 167 21.57 2.78 9.36
CA HIS A 167 21.11 3.99 10.07
C HIS A 167 20.09 3.69 11.19
N SER A 168 19.41 2.55 11.12
CA SER A 168 18.45 2.12 12.15
C SER A 168 19.13 1.35 13.29
N LEU A 169 20.44 1.10 13.22
CA LEU A 169 21.18 0.47 14.29
C LEU A 169 21.30 1.42 15.50
N PRO A 170 21.00 0.96 16.72
CA PRO A 170 21.07 1.80 17.90
C PRO A 170 22.52 2.26 18.15
N PRO A 171 22.74 3.54 18.47
CA PRO A 171 24.08 4.09 18.70
C PRO A 171 24.59 3.64 20.07
N ARG A 172 25.03 2.38 20.19
CA ARG A 172 25.52 1.81 21.46
C ARG A 172 27.04 1.87 21.59
N SER A 173 27.78 1.25 20.67
CA SER A 173 29.25 1.26 20.67
C SER A 173 29.80 1.03 19.26
N VAL A 174 31.04 1.48 18.99
CA VAL A 174 31.70 1.30 17.67
C VAL A 174 31.81 -0.18 17.29
N LEU A 175 32.13 -1.04 18.27
CA LEU A 175 32.22 -2.49 18.07
C LEU A 175 30.85 -3.12 17.78
N ALA A 176 29.80 -2.74 18.52
CA ALA A 176 28.44 -3.24 18.27
C ALA A 176 27.88 -2.75 16.93
N GLN A 177 28.22 -1.53 16.51
CA GLN A 177 27.89 -1.03 15.18
C GLN A 177 28.64 -1.79 14.08
N ALA A 178 29.93 -2.10 14.28
CA ALA A 178 30.72 -2.88 13.33
C ALA A 178 30.15 -4.30 13.17
N VAL A 179 29.87 -4.99 14.29
CA VAL A 179 29.26 -6.33 14.28
C VAL A 179 27.86 -6.29 13.66
N GLY A 180 27.02 -5.32 14.05
CA GLY A 180 25.69 -5.14 13.48
C GLY A 180 25.72 -4.90 11.97
N ARG A 181 26.67 -4.09 11.48
CA ARG A 181 26.90 -3.81 10.06
C ARG A 181 27.40 -5.04 9.29
N VAL A 182 28.26 -5.86 9.89
CA VAL A 182 28.75 -7.11 9.29
C VAL A 182 27.63 -8.16 9.21
N LEU A 183 26.79 -8.28 10.25
CA LEU A 183 25.66 -9.21 10.27
C LEU A 183 24.49 -8.74 9.38
N LEU A 184 24.31 -7.43 9.18
CA LEU A 184 23.31 -6.88 8.25
C LEU A 184 23.59 -7.24 6.80
N TYR A 185 24.87 -7.36 6.40
CA TYR A 185 25.25 -7.65 5.03
C TYR A 185 24.71 -9.00 4.49
N PRO A 186 24.93 -10.15 5.16
CA PRO A 186 24.35 -11.42 4.72
C PRO A 186 22.82 -11.44 4.86
N VAL A 187 22.24 -10.78 5.87
CA VAL A 187 20.77 -10.70 6.02
C VAL A 187 20.14 -9.97 4.84
N ILE A 188 20.69 -8.81 4.44
CA ILE A 188 20.23 -8.07 3.27
C ILE A 188 20.56 -8.83 1.98
N GLY A 189 21.67 -9.55 1.94
CA GLY A 189 22.03 -10.45 0.84
C GLY A 189 21.00 -11.55 0.63
N VAL A 190 20.57 -12.22 1.70
CA VAL A 190 19.52 -13.26 1.68
C VAL A 190 18.18 -12.66 1.28
N ILE A 191 17.78 -11.52 1.86
CA ILE A 191 16.52 -10.85 1.49
C ILE A 191 16.54 -10.44 0.00
N THR A 192 17.65 -9.87 -0.48
CA THR A 192 17.80 -9.46 -1.89
C THR A 192 17.84 -10.68 -2.82
N GLY A 193 18.46 -11.79 -2.40
CA GLY A 193 18.49 -13.04 -3.16
C GLY A 193 17.11 -13.69 -3.26
N LEU A 194 16.36 -13.75 -2.15
CA LEU A 194 14.98 -14.23 -2.13
C LEU A 194 14.01 -13.29 -2.90
N GLN A 195 14.34 -12.00 -3.03
CA GLN A 195 13.62 -11.08 -3.93
C GLN A 195 13.90 -11.35 -5.42
N GLN A 196 14.95 -12.11 -5.77
CA GLN A 196 15.21 -12.55 -7.14
C GLN A 196 14.43 -13.82 -7.50
N THR A 197 13.91 -14.56 -6.52
CA THR A 197 13.20 -15.83 -6.75
C THR A 197 11.68 -15.67 -6.91
N GLU A 198 11.18 -14.48 -7.27
CA GLU A 198 9.76 -14.08 -7.38
C GLU A 198 8.87 -14.29 -6.13
N TRP A 199 9.41 -14.90 -5.07
CA TRP A 199 8.70 -15.19 -3.83
C TRP A 199 8.46 -13.94 -2.98
N MET A 200 9.28 -12.91 -3.18
CA MET A 200 9.09 -11.55 -2.69
C MET A 200 9.14 -10.57 -3.84
N SER A 201 8.32 -9.52 -3.78
CA SER A 201 8.35 -8.45 -4.77
C SER A 201 9.65 -7.64 -4.66
N SER A 202 10.57 -7.86 -5.61
CA SER A 202 11.69 -6.93 -5.83
C SER A 202 11.15 -5.55 -6.22
N ILE A 203 11.83 -4.48 -5.83
CA ILE A 203 11.42 -3.11 -6.19
C ILE A 203 11.48 -2.84 -7.70
N ARG A 204 12.36 -3.52 -8.43
CA ARG A 204 12.31 -3.52 -9.91
C ARG A 204 11.03 -4.19 -10.42
N GLY A 205 10.62 -5.27 -9.77
CA GLY A 205 9.33 -5.94 -10.01
C GLY A 205 8.14 -5.02 -9.67
N LEU A 206 8.16 -4.34 -8.53
CA LEU A 206 7.14 -3.37 -8.13
C LEU A 206 7.03 -2.24 -9.16
N ARG A 207 8.16 -1.64 -9.58
CA ARG A 207 8.15 -0.60 -10.62
C ARG A 207 7.59 -1.11 -11.94
N ARG A 208 7.93 -2.33 -12.35
CA ARG A 208 7.37 -2.96 -13.55
C ARG A 208 5.86 -3.15 -13.42
N GLN A 209 5.40 -3.75 -12.32
CA GLN A 209 3.98 -4.01 -12.05
C GLN A 209 3.16 -2.72 -11.88
N LEU A 210 3.68 -1.69 -11.22
CA LEU A 210 3.02 -0.38 -11.12
C LEU A 210 2.86 0.31 -12.50
N ASN A 211 3.71 -0.02 -13.47
CA ASN A 211 3.64 0.49 -14.84
C ASN A 211 2.96 -0.48 -15.81
N ASP A 212 2.56 -1.65 -15.33
CA ASP A 212 1.84 -2.64 -16.11
C ASP A 212 0.38 -2.17 -16.26
N PRO A 213 -0.10 -1.92 -17.49
CA PRO A 213 -1.47 -1.50 -17.72
C PRO A 213 -2.51 -2.53 -17.25
N ALA A 214 -2.13 -3.80 -17.16
CA ALA A 214 -3.00 -4.85 -16.63
C ALA A 214 -3.20 -4.68 -15.11
N VAL A 215 -2.22 -4.15 -14.37
CA VAL A 215 -2.33 -3.95 -12.91
C VAL A 215 -2.90 -2.57 -12.58
N LEU A 216 -2.28 -1.50 -13.12
CA LEU A 216 -2.71 -0.12 -12.95
C LEU A 216 -2.76 0.55 -14.33
N LYS A 217 -3.98 0.86 -14.78
CA LYS A 217 -4.22 1.46 -16.10
C LYS A 217 -3.36 2.70 -16.32
N LYS A 218 -2.75 2.81 -17.50
CA LYS A 218 -1.86 3.95 -17.86
C LYS A 218 -2.57 5.30 -17.90
N THR A 219 -3.88 5.32 -18.13
CA THR A 219 -4.64 6.57 -18.29
C THR A 219 -5.08 7.20 -16.98
N ALA A 220 -4.96 6.49 -15.84
CA ALA A 220 -5.24 7.09 -14.54
C ALA A 220 -4.15 8.15 -14.24
N PRO A 221 -4.51 9.42 -13.96
CA PRO A 221 -3.56 10.45 -13.60
C PRO A 221 -2.69 10.04 -12.41
N ARG A 222 -1.38 10.32 -12.47
CA ARG A 222 -0.42 9.94 -11.43
C ARG A 222 0.25 11.17 -10.83
N LEU A 223 0.17 11.31 -9.52
CA LEU A 223 0.87 12.32 -8.74
C LEU A 223 1.96 11.65 -7.91
N TYR A 224 3.17 12.20 -7.94
CA TYR A 224 4.29 11.74 -7.13
C TYR A 224 4.61 12.81 -6.08
N LEU A 225 4.49 12.45 -4.81
CA LEU A 225 4.82 13.27 -3.65
C LEU A 225 6.08 12.70 -3.01
N TYR A 226 7.03 13.57 -2.69
CA TYR A 226 8.22 13.19 -1.93
C TYR A 226 8.75 14.42 -1.20
N ALA A 227 9.41 14.19 -0.06
CA ALA A 227 10.16 15.25 0.61
C ALA A 227 11.54 15.37 -0.04
N THR A 228 12.04 16.59 -0.23
CA THR A 228 13.42 16.82 -0.70
C THR A 228 14.49 16.26 0.24
N ALA A 229 14.13 16.04 1.51
CA ALA A 229 14.97 15.38 2.50
C ALA A 229 14.96 13.83 2.40
N ASP A 230 14.02 13.24 1.65
CA ASP A 230 13.98 11.79 1.45
C ASP A 230 15.07 11.36 0.47
N GLN A 231 16.06 10.62 0.97
CA GLN A 231 17.17 10.14 0.13
C GLN A 231 16.83 8.88 -0.66
N MET A 232 15.72 8.19 -0.33
CA MET A 232 15.30 6.93 -0.95
C MET A 232 14.53 7.13 -2.26
N VAL A 233 13.91 8.30 -2.45
CA VAL A 233 13.07 8.63 -3.60
C VAL A 233 13.67 9.87 -4.26
N ARG A 234 14.17 9.72 -5.49
CA ARG A 234 14.69 10.79 -6.34
C ARG A 234 14.21 10.59 -7.76
#